data_AF-A0A6I7QV24-F1
#
_entry.id   AF-A0A6I7QV24-F1
#
_cell.length_a   1.000
_cell.length_b   1.000
_cell.length_c   1.000
_cell.angle_alpha   90.00
_cell.angle_beta   90.00
_cell.angle_gamma   90.00
#
_symmetry.space_group_name_H-M   'P 1'
#
loop_
_entity.id
_entity.type
_entity.pdbx_description
1 polymer ?
#
loop_
_entity_poly.entity_id
_entity_poly.type
_entity_poly.pdbx_seq_one_letter_code
_entity_poly.pdbx_strand_id
1 'polypeptide(L)'
;MAQTPSAAAQVIVSIIPIVGIVAGGVVVFFYLLWNHRQKMRLVEQGITPVSHFDLETFALLAGLLTFVTGLVLTLLFLVLEGPSYVLLGGLIPLATGTGLLLFYRIRKRRSWD
;
A
#
# COMPACT_ATOMS: atom_id res chain seq x y z
N MET A 1 18.50 -26.26 20.44
CA MET A 1 18.68 -25.00 21.18
C MET A 1 18.50 -23.87 20.18
N ALA A 2 17.42 -23.09 20.28
CA ALA A 2 17.21 -21.95 19.38
C ALA A 2 18.31 -20.91 19.68
N GLN A 3 19.17 -20.62 18.69
CA GLN A 3 20.13 -19.53 18.81
C GLN A 3 19.34 -18.22 18.86
N THR A 4 19.26 -17.61 20.04
CA THR A 4 18.76 -16.25 20.17
C THR A 4 19.67 -15.35 19.34
N PRO A 5 19.15 -14.61 18.34
CA PRO A 5 19.97 -13.72 17.54
C PRO A 5 20.67 -12.72 18.47
N SER A 6 21.93 -12.39 18.16
CA SER A 6 22.66 -11.40 18.96
C SER A 6 21.89 -10.08 18.97
N ALA A 7 22.01 -9.30 20.05
CA ALA A 7 21.35 -7.99 20.14
C ALA A 7 21.65 -7.10 18.91
N ALA A 8 22.87 -7.20 18.37
CA ALA A 8 23.26 -6.52 17.14
C ALA A 8 22.45 -6.99 15.91
N ALA A 9 22.20 -8.29 15.75
CA ALA A 9 21.42 -8.81 14.64
C ALA A 9 19.96 -8.34 14.69
N GLN A 10 19.36 -8.26 15.89
CA GLN A 10 17.98 -7.79 16.07
C GLN A 10 17.83 -6.30 15.70
N VAL A 11 18.84 -5.48 16.01
CA VAL A 11 18.89 -4.07 15.60
C VAL A 11 19.01 -3.92 14.09
N ILE A 12 19.83 -4.75 13.43
CA ILE A 12 19.99 -4.70 11.97
C ILE A 12 18.67 -5.07 11.26
N VAL A 13 17.99 -6.11 11.71
CA VAL A 13 16.74 -6.57 11.10
C VAL A 13 15.61 -5.54 11.26
N SER A 14 15.55 -4.83 12.39
CA SER A 14 14.51 -3.80 12.62
C SER A 14 14.70 -2.54 11.78
N ILE A 15 15.90 -2.29 11.26
CA ILE A 15 16.19 -1.15 10.35
C ILE A 15 15.64 -1.40 8.94
N ILE A 16 15.55 -2.66 8.50
CA ILE A 16 15.17 -3.01 7.12
C ILE A 16 13.81 -2.39 6.71
N PRO A 17 12.71 -2.51 7.50
CA PRO A 17 11.44 -1.88 7.16
C PRO A 17 11.52 -0.36 7.11
N ILE A 18 12.28 0.27 8.02
CA ILE A 18 12.44 1.72 8.10
C ILE A 18 13.10 2.24 6.83
N VAL A 19 14.21 1.62 6.43
CA VAL A 19 14.94 1.98 5.20
C VAL A 19 14.06 1.76 3.98
N GLY A 20 13.29 0.67 3.93
CA GLY A 20 12.32 0.41 2.87
C GLY A 20 11.28 1.52 2.73
N ILE A 21 10.69 1.97 3.84
CA ILE A 21 9.71 3.06 3.86
C ILE A 21 10.34 4.39 3.41
N VAL A 22 11.55 4.71 3.90
CA VAL A 22 12.26 5.94 3.52
C VAL A 22 12.63 5.93 2.04
N ALA A 23 13.20 4.84 1.54
CA ALA A 23 13.56 4.69 0.14
C ALA A 23 12.32 4.76 -0.77
N GLY A 24 11.24 4.08 -0.41
CA GLY A 24 9.95 4.18 -1.10
C GLY A 24 9.43 5.62 -1.13
N GLY A 25 9.50 6.34 -0.01
CA GLY A 25 9.13 7.75 0.08
C GLY A 25 9.95 8.66 -0.83
N VAL A 26 11.27 8.45 -0.91
CA VAL A 26 12.16 9.20 -1.81
C VAL A 26 11.78 8.95 -3.27
N VAL A 27 11.55 7.70 -3.66
CA VAL A 27 11.14 7.34 -5.04
C VAL A 27 9.80 7.98 -5.39
N VAL A 28 8.79 7.88 -4.52
CA VAL A 28 7.48 8.49 -4.71
C VAL A 28 7.60 10.02 -4.82
N PHE A 29 8.42 10.64 -3.97
CA PHE A 29 8.65 12.09 -4.02
C PHE A 29 9.22 12.53 -5.37
N PHE A 30 10.27 11.87 -5.86
CA PHE A 30 10.86 12.20 -7.16
C PHE A 30 9.90 11.92 -8.31
N TYR A 31 9.13 10.83 -8.24
CA TYR A 31 8.08 10.53 -9.22
C TYR A 31 7.04 11.66 -9.29
N LEU A 32 6.54 12.13 -8.15
CA LEU A 32 5.57 13.23 -8.08
C LEU A 32 6.16 14.55 -8.59
N LEU A 33 7.40 14.87 -8.19
CA LEU A 33 8.11 16.06 -8.66
C LEU A 33 8.29 16.05 -10.18
N TRP A 34 8.68 14.91 -10.75
CA TRP A 34 8.90 14.77 -12.18
C TRP A 34 7.58 14.84 -12.96
N ASN A 35 6.53 14.17 -12.47
CA ASN A 35 5.19 14.23 -13.04
C ASN A 35 4.65 15.67 -13.04
N HIS A 36 4.83 16.41 -11.94
CA HIS A 36 4.46 17.82 -11.86
C HIS A 36 5.22 18.66 -12.90
N ARG A 37 6.54 18.49 -13.01
CA ARG A 37 7.35 19.21 -14.01
C ARG A 37 6.93 18.88 -15.45
N GLN A 38 6.62 17.62 -15.75
CA GLN A 38 6.12 17.22 -17.07
C GLN A 38 4.77 17.87 -17.37
N LYS A 39 3.84 17.86 -16.43
CA LYS A 39 2.54 18.52 -16.59
C LYS A 39 2.67 20.02 -16.81
N MET A 40 3.55 20.69 -16.05
CA MET A 40 3.76 22.13 -16.21
C MET A 40 4.32 22.48 -17.61
N ARG A 41 5.29 21.71 -18.10
CA ARG A 41 5.85 21.90 -19.45
C ARG A 41 4.82 21.68 -20.56
N LEU A 42 3.93 20.70 -20.39
CA LEU A 42 2.83 20.46 -21.34
C LEU A 42 1.87 21.66 -21.36
N VAL A 43 1.51 22.19 -20.18
CA VAL A 43 0.67 23.39 -20.06
C VAL A 43 1.35 24.62 -20.69
N GLU A 44 2.65 24.82 -20.48
CA GLU A 44 3.43 25.90 -21.11
C GLU A 44 3.44 25.81 -22.65
N GLN A 45 3.37 24.60 -23.21
CA GLN A 45 3.28 24.34 -24.66
C GLN A 45 1.84 24.46 -25.20
N GLY A 46 0.87 24.85 -24.37
CA GLY A 46 -0.54 24.92 -24.74
C GLY A 46 -1.23 23.55 -24.87
N ILE A 47 -0.58 22.48 -24.41
CA ILE A 47 -1.11 21.11 -24.45
C ILE A 47 -1.73 20.80 -23.09
N THR A 48 -3.04 20.55 -23.05
CA THR A 48 -3.72 20.13 -21.84
C THR A 48 -3.25 18.72 -21.44
N PRO A 49 -2.57 18.53 -20.29
CA PRO A 49 -2.08 17.22 -19.91
C PRO A 49 -3.25 16.29 -19.57
N VAL A 50 -3.41 15.21 -20.34
CA VAL A 50 -4.40 14.17 -20.07
C VAL A 50 -3.87 13.28 -18.95
N SER A 51 -4.51 13.32 -17.78
CA SER A 51 -4.14 12.45 -16.66
C SER A 51 -4.80 11.08 -16.82
N HIS A 52 -4.07 10.10 -17.35
CA HIS A 52 -4.54 8.70 -17.51
C HIS A 52 -4.49 7.86 -16.22
N PHE A 53 -4.46 8.46 -15.04
CA PHE A 53 -4.47 7.67 -13.81
C PHE A 53 -5.87 7.11 -13.57
N ASP A 54 -6.06 5.84 -13.90
CA ASP A 54 -7.27 5.09 -13.62
C ASP A 54 -7.31 4.70 -12.13
N LEU A 55 -7.82 5.63 -11.33
CA LEU A 55 -8.00 5.47 -9.89
C LEU A 55 -8.93 4.29 -9.57
N GLU A 56 -9.86 3.93 -10.45
CA GLU A 56 -10.80 2.83 -10.23
C GLU A 56 -10.10 1.48 -10.36
N THR A 57 -9.35 1.29 -11.45
CA THR A 57 -8.55 0.08 -11.66
C THR A 57 -7.48 -0.05 -10.58
N PHE A 58 -6.84 1.05 -10.19
CA PHE A 58 -5.88 1.06 -9.10
C PHE A 58 -6.52 0.63 -7.77
N ALA A 59 -7.64 1.23 -7.38
CA ALA A 59 -8.31 0.91 -6.12
C ALA A 59 -8.82 -0.54 -6.09
N LEU A 60 -9.33 -1.06 -7.21
CA LEU A 60 -9.76 -2.45 -7.33
C LEU A 60 -8.59 -3.42 -7.15
N LEU A 61 -7.50 -3.22 -7.90
CA LEU A 61 -6.33 -4.11 -7.86
C LEU A 61 -5.63 -4.05 -6.50
N ALA A 62 -5.34 -2.84 -6.02
CA ALA A 62 -4.69 -2.64 -4.72
C ALA A 62 -5.56 -3.16 -3.58
N GLY A 63 -6.88 -2.90 -3.64
CA GLY A 63 -7.84 -3.38 -2.65
C GLY A 63 -7.92 -4.91 -2.62
N LEU A 64 -8.02 -5.56 -3.77
CA LEU A 64 -8.10 -7.01 -3.88
C LEU A 64 -6.83 -7.70 -3.37
N LEU A 65 -5.65 -7.25 -3.82
CA LEU A 65 -4.38 -7.82 -3.39
C LEU A 65 -4.20 -7.68 -1.87
N THR A 66 -4.43 -6.48 -1.34
CA THR A 66 -4.26 -6.21 0.10
C THR A 66 -5.29 -6.96 0.94
N PHE A 67 -6.53 -7.09 0.45
CA PHE A 67 -7.58 -7.85 1.12
C PHE A 67 -7.23 -9.34 1.21
N VAL A 68 -6.82 -9.96 0.10
CA VAL A 68 -6.44 -11.38 0.07
C VAL A 68 -5.24 -11.64 0.98
N THR A 69 -4.20 -10.79 0.92
CA THR A 69 -3.04 -10.90 1.82
C THR A 69 -3.46 -10.75 3.28
N GLY A 70 -4.29 -9.75 3.61
CA GLY A 70 -4.80 -9.56 4.97
C GLY A 70 -5.64 -10.72 5.47
N LEU A 71 -6.47 -11.32 4.61
CA LEU A 71 -7.30 -12.48 4.95
C LEU A 71 -6.45 -13.70 5.29
N VAL A 72 -5.48 -14.02 4.43
CA VAL A 72 -4.56 -15.14 4.65
C VAL A 72 -3.76 -14.93 5.94
N LEU A 73 -3.21 -13.73 6.16
CA LEU A 73 -2.45 -13.42 7.38
C LEU A 73 -3.32 -13.47 8.64
N THR A 74 -4.54 -12.92 8.59
CA THR A 74 -5.47 -12.94 9.73
C THR A 74 -5.83 -14.37 10.10
N LEU A 75 -6.18 -15.21 9.12
CA LEU A 75 -6.49 -16.62 9.36
C LEU A 75 -5.29 -17.38 9.91
N LEU A 76 -4.10 -17.16 9.34
CA LEU A 76 -2.87 -17.79 9.79
C LEU A 76 -2.54 -17.43 11.24
N PHE A 77 -2.55 -16.14 11.59
CA PHE A 77 -2.27 -15.70 12.97
C PHE A 77 -3.34 -16.17 13.95
N LEU A 78 -4.60 -16.18 13.53
CA LEU A 78 -5.69 -16.69 14.37
C LEU A 78 -5.53 -18.19 14.68
N VAL A 79 -5.10 -18.99 13.69
CA VAL A 79 -4.88 -20.44 13.86
C VAL A 79 -3.64 -20.73 14.71
N LEU A 80 -2.56 -19.98 14.51
CA LEU A 80 -1.28 -20.24 15.20
C LEU A 80 -1.23 -19.71 16.63
N GLU A 81 -1.75 -18.50 16.88
CA GLU A 81 -1.59 -17.81 18.16
C GLU A 81 -2.92 -17.46 18.85
N GLY A 82 -4.06 -17.59 18.15
CA GLY A 82 -5.35 -17.13 18.65
C GLY A 82 -5.47 -15.60 18.68
N PRO A 83 -6.38 -15.05 19.50
CA PRO A 83 -6.58 -13.60 19.61
C PRO A 83 -5.39 -12.93 20.32
N SER A 84 -4.46 -12.36 19.56
CA SER A 84 -3.26 -11.67 20.07
C SER A 84 -2.97 -10.37 19.32
N TYR A 85 -2.02 -9.56 19.81
CA TYR A 85 -1.56 -8.35 19.10
C TYR A 85 -0.94 -8.66 17.73
N VAL A 86 -0.43 -9.88 17.52
CA VAL A 86 0.14 -10.30 16.22
C VAL A 86 -0.94 -10.36 15.14
N LEU A 87 -2.21 -10.60 15.53
CA LEU A 87 -3.36 -10.60 14.63
C LEU A 87 -3.56 -9.25 13.91
N LEU A 88 -3.10 -8.13 14.52
CA LEU A 88 -3.12 -6.82 13.88
C LEU A 88 -2.31 -6.79 12.58
N GLY A 89 -1.26 -7.60 12.46
CA GLY A 89 -0.47 -7.72 11.24
C GLY A 89 -1.28 -8.21 10.04
N GLY A 90 -2.34 -9.00 10.27
CA GLY A 90 -3.29 -9.42 9.22
C GLY A 90 -4.51 -8.51 9.10
N LEU A 91 -5.05 -8.04 10.24
CA LEU A 91 -6.26 -7.22 10.28
C LEU A 91 -6.06 -5.85 9.63
N ILE A 92 -4.88 -5.23 9.79
CA ILE A 92 -4.59 -3.92 9.18
C ILE A 92 -4.65 -3.99 7.64
N PRO A 93 -3.94 -4.90 6.96
CA PRO A 93 -4.10 -5.09 5.52
C PRO A 93 -5.53 -5.47 5.12
N LEU A 94 -6.22 -6.31 5.89
CA LEU A 94 -7.59 -6.73 5.57
C LEU A 94 -8.57 -5.54 5.60
N ALA A 95 -8.48 -4.69 6.63
CA ALA A 95 -9.29 -3.49 6.74
C ALA A 95 -8.97 -2.49 5.61
N THR A 96 -7.68 -2.31 5.29
CA THR A 96 -7.22 -1.42 4.22
C THR A 96 -7.73 -1.88 2.86
N GLY A 97 -7.59 -3.18 2.55
CA GLY A 97 -8.11 -3.78 1.32
C GLY A 97 -9.63 -3.67 1.20
N THR A 98 -10.35 -3.91 2.30
CA THR A 98 -11.81 -3.73 2.36
C THR A 98 -12.21 -2.28 2.07
N GLY A 99 -11.51 -1.30 2.66
CA GLY A 99 -11.75 0.12 2.42
C GLY A 99 -11.57 0.52 0.95
N LEU A 100 -10.52 0.02 0.29
CA LEU A 100 -10.27 0.27 -1.13
C LEU A 100 -11.33 -0.38 -2.03
N LEU A 101 -11.78 -1.60 -1.72
CA LEU A 101 -12.86 -2.26 -2.45
C LEU A 101 -14.21 -1.53 -2.28
N LEU A 102 -14.50 -1.04 -1.06
CA LEU A 102 -15.67 -0.21 -0.80
C LEU A 102 -15.59 1.11 -1.57
N PHE A 103 -14.44 1.77 -1.57
CA PHE A 103 -14.21 2.98 -2.34
C PHE A 103 -14.46 2.76 -3.84
N TYR A 104 -13.90 1.69 -4.42
CA TYR A 104 -14.16 1.32 -5.81
C TYR A 104 -15.66 1.12 -6.07
N ARG A 105 -16.35 0.38 -5.19
CA ARG A 105 -17.78 0.11 -5.34
C ARG A 105 -18.63 1.39 -5.27
N ILE A 106 -18.31 2.31 -4.37
CA ILE A 106 -19.01 3.59 -4.24
C ILE A 106 -18.77 4.48 -5.46
N ARG A 107 -17.51 4.59 -5.89
CA ARG A 107 -17.13 5.43 -7.02
C ARG A 107 -17.71 4.93 -8.34
N LYS A 108 -17.67 3.62 -8.57
CA LYS A 108 -18.27 3.00 -9.75
C LYS A 108 -19.78 3.25 -9.82
N ARG A 109 -20.50 3.22 -8.69
CA ARG A 109 -21.93 3.58 -8.69
C ARG A 109 -22.15 5.03 -9.11
N ARG A 110 -21.31 5.95 -8.66
CA ARG A 110 -21.45 7.38 -8.95
C ARG A 110 -21.08 7.77 -10.38
N SER A 111 -20.33 6.94 -11.11
CA SER A 111 -19.98 7.19 -12.52
C SER A 111 -21.11 6.84 -13.50
N TRP A 112 -22.22 6.24 -13.03
CA TRP A 112 -23.35 5.81 -13.87
C TRP A 112 -24.59 6.70 -13.71
N ASP A 113 -24.51 7.75 -12.88
CA ASP A 113 -25.51 8.83 -12.73
C ASP A 113 -25.05 10.07 -13.51
#